data_AF-W2CB99-F1
#
_entry.id   AF-W2CB99-F1
#
_cell.length_a   1.000
_cell.length_b   1.000
_cell.length_c   1.000
_cell.angle_alpha   90.00
_cell.angle_beta   90.00
_cell.angle_gamma   90.00
#
_symmetry.space_group_name_H-M   'P 1'
#
loop_
_entity.id
_entity.type
_entity.pdbx_description
1 polymer ?
#
loop_
_entity_poly.entity_id
_entity_poly.type
_entity_poly.pdbx_seq_one_letter_code
_entity_poly.pdbx_strand_id
1 'polypeptide(L)' 'MTYHKKEALQANLDAIRTLLALENTRRAPSESDRATLRRYNGFGGLKCVLLPSENPADIDRWPRDERNLFPLVRELREII' A
#
# COMPACT_ATOMS: atom_id res chain seq x y z
N MET A 1 -6.76 -12.79 -16.56
CA MET A 1 -5.82 -11.65 -16.42
C MET A 1 -5.07 -11.84 -15.11
N THR A 2 -3.74 -11.78 -15.14
CA THR A 2 -2.92 -11.95 -13.93
C THR A 2 -3.07 -10.71 -13.06
N TYR A 3 -3.50 -10.87 -11.81
CA TYR A 3 -3.56 -9.74 -10.87
C TYR A 3 -2.16 -9.49 -10.29
N HIS A 4 -1.64 -8.30 -10.57
CA HIS A 4 -0.30 -7.86 -10.21
C HIS A 4 -0.30 -7.27 -8.80
N LYS A 5 -0.20 -8.14 -7.79
CA LYS A 5 -0.35 -7.78 -6.36
C LYS A 5 0.62 -6.68 -5.92
N LYS A 6 1.88 -6.73 -6.36
CA LYS A 6 2.91 -5.78 -5.95
C LYS A 6 2.60 -4.38 -6.48
N GLU A 7 2.25 -4.29 -7.75
CA GLU A 7 1.92 -3.05 -8.45
C GLU A 7 0.64 -2.43 -7.89
N ALA A 8 -0.37 -3.25 -7.59
CA ALA A 8 -1.60 -2.79 -6.95
C ALA A 8 -1.34 -2.26 -5.52
N LEU A 9 -0.56 -3.00 -4.72
CA LEU A 9 -0.21 -2.58 -3.37
C LEU A 9 0.63 -1.29 -3.37
N GLN A 10 1.60 -1.17 -4.28
CA GLN A 10 2.39 0.06 -4.44
C GLN A 10 1.50 1.24 -4.84
N ALA A 11 0.60 1.08 -5.81
CA ALA A 11 -0.30 2.15 -6.24
C ALA A 11 -1.22 2.61 -5.11
N ASN A 12 -1.74 1.69 -4.30
CA ASN A 12 -2.55 2.04 -3.14
C ASN A 12 -1.74 2.77 -2.08
N LEU A 13 -0.52 2.30 -1.78
CA LEU A 13 0.37 2.92 -0.81
C LEU A 13 0.74 4.36 -1.23
N ASP A 14 1.10 4.56 -2.49
CA ASP A 14 1.40 5.89 -3.03
C ASP A 14 0.21 6.83 -2.93
N ALA A 15 -1.00 6.36 -3.25
CA ALA A 15 -2.22 7.15 -3.09
C ALA A 15 -2.49 7.54 -1.64
N ILE A 16 -2.31 6.63 -0.68
CA ILE A 16 -2.50 6.91 0.75
C ILE A 16 -1.46 7.93 1.23
N ARG A 17 -0.17 7.74 0.89
CA ARG A 17 0.88 8.73 1.22
C ARG A 17 0.57 10.11 0.65
N THR A 18 0.12 10.18 -0.60
CA THR A 18 -0.28 11.45 -1.24
C THR A 18 -1.45 12.10 -0.49
N LEU A 19 -2.47 11.31 -0.12
CA LEU A 19 -3.61 11.83 0.64
C LEU A 19 -3.18 12.39 1.99
N LEU A 20 -2.41 11.63 2.78
CA LEU A 20 -1.91 12.07 4.08
C LEU A 20 -1.05 13.34 3.98
N ALA A 21 -0.19 13.43 2.95
CA ALA A 21 0.63 14.62 2.71
C ALA A 21 -0.22 15.86 2.36
N LEU A 22 -1.28 15.70 1.57
CA LEU A 22 -2.22 16.77 1.23
C LEU A 22 -2.97 17.27 2.47
N GLU A 23 -3.45 16.35 3.31
CA GLU A 23 -4.14 16.68 4.56
C GLU A 23 -3.21 17.42 5.53
N ASN A 24 -1.98 16.93 5.69
CA ASN A 24 -0.97 17.55 6.56
C ASN A 24 -0.60 18.97 6.10
N THR A 25 -0.54 19.20 4.79
CA THR A 25 -0.19 20.51 4.21
C THR A 25 -1.39 21.42 3.96
N ARG A 26 -2.63 20.92 4.15
CA ARG A 26 -3.90 21.62 3.90
C ARG A 26 -3.98 22.32 2.54
N ARG A 27 -3.37 21.73 1.52
CA ARG A 27 -3.35 22.30 0.16
C ARG A 27 -4.27 21.53 -0.78
N ALA A 28 -4.67 22.18 -1.87
CA ALA A 28 -5.38 21.50 -2.95
C ALA A 28 -4.43 20.52 -3.71
N PRO A 29 -4.95 19.39 -4.20
CA PRO A 29 -4.18 18.45 -5.01
C PRO A 29 -3.85 19.03 -6.39
N SER A 30 -2.58 18.91 -6.78
CA SER A 30 -2.08 19.16 -8.13
C SER A 30 -2.57 18.09 -9.12
N GLU A 31 -2.34 18.27 -10.42
CA GLU A 31 -2.71 17.25 -11.40
C GLU A 31 -1.95 15.94 -11.20
N SER A 32 -0.67 16.00 -10.80
CA SER A 32 0.09 14.79 -10.46
C SER A 32 -0.45 14.10 -9.21
N ASP A 33 -0.85 14.85 -8.18
CA ASP A 33 -1.50 14.25 -6.99
C ASP A 33 -2.80 13.55 -7.38
N ARG A 34 -3.63 14.19 -8.22
CA ARG A 34 -4.89 13.61 -8.72
C ARG A 34 -4.65 12.35 -9.55
N ALA A 35 -3.62 12.35 -10.41
CA ALA A 35 -3.23 11.17 -11.17
C ALA A 35 -2.82 10.01 -10.25
N THR A 36 -2.04 10.28 -9.19
CA THR A 36 -1.67 9.26 -8.19
C THR A 36 -2.89 8.75 -7.44
N LEU A 37 -3.76 9.64 -6.94
CA LEU A 37 -4.96 9.27 -6.19
C LEU A 37 -5.94 8.41 -7.03
N ARG A 38 -6.08 8.69 -8.32
CA ARG A 38 -6.91 7.91 -9.25
C ARG A 38 -6.43 6.47 -9.44
N ARG A 39 -5.19 6.14 -9.09
CA ARG A 39 -4.65 4.78 -9.18
C ARG A 39 -5.02 3.91 -7.98
N TYR A 40 -5.57 4.49 -6.91
CA TYR A 40 -6.09 3.73 -5.79
C TYR A 40 -7.22 2.81 -6.26
N ASN A 41 -7.07 1.51 -6.01
CA ASN A 41 -8.05 0.49 -6.39
C ASN A 41 -8.47 -0.41 -5.21
N GLY A 42 -8.01 -0.08 -4.00
CA GLY A 42 -8.35 -0.80 -2.77
C GLY A 42 -7.70 -2.17 -2.64
N PHE A 43 -8.05 -2.87 -1.56
CA PHE A 43 -7.33 -4.06 -1.09
C PHE A 43 -8.03 -5.39 -1.35
N GLY A 44 -9.12 -5.42 -2.12
CA GLY A 44 -9.93 -6.62 -2.32
C GLY A 44 -9.16 -7.84 -2.85
N GLY A 45 -8.13 -7.62 -3.68
CA GLY A 45 -7.23 -8.66 -4.20
C GLY A 45 -5.95 -8.88 -3.39
N LEU A 46 -5.74 -8.12 -2.32
CA LEU A 46 -4.50 -8.04 -1.55
C LEU A 46 -4.66 -8.69 -0.18
N LYS A 47 -5.04 -9.98 -0.13
CA LYS A 47 -5.21 -10.72 1.15
C LYS A 47 -3.98 -10.67 2.05
N CYS A 48 -2.79 -10.45 1.50
CA CYS A 48 -1.55 -10.26 2.26
C CYS A 48 -1.62 -9.12 3.28
N VAL A 49 -2.49 -8.11 3.09
CA VAL A 49 -2.69 -7.03 4.07
C VAL A 49 -3.34 -7.49 5.38
N LEU A 50 -3.90 -8.72 5.41
CA LEU A 50 -4.46 -9.34 6.60
C LEU A 50 -3.42 -10.16 7.38
N LEU A 51 -2.23 -10.36 6.81
CA LEU A 51 -1.17 -11.12 7.46
C LEU A 51 -0.45 -10.26 8.52
N PRO A 52 0.07 -10.87 9.60
CA PRO A 52 0.85 -10.15 10.61
C PRO A 52 2.04 -9.41 9.99
N SER A 53 2.25 -8.15 10.36
CA SER A 53 3.28 -7.29 9.76
C SER A 53 3.87 -6.27 10.74
N GLU A 54 3.57 -6.41 12.04
CA GLU A 54 3.98 -5.46 13.06
C GLU A 54 5.47 -5.60 13.36
N ASN A 55 5.97 -6.84 13.42
CA ASN A 55 7.36 -7.15 13.73
C ASN A 55 8.11 -7.66 12.48
N PRO A 56 9.41 -7.34 12.31
CA PRO A 56 10.20 -7.88 11.20
C PRO A 56 10.16 -9.41 11.09
N ALA A 57 10.10 -10.10 12.23
CA ALA A 57 10.03 -11.56 12.32
C ALA A 57 8.70 -12.14 11.79
N ASP A 58 7.65 -11.33 11.63
CA ASP A 58 6.37 -11.81 11.10
C ASP A 58 6.48 -12.32 9.66
N ILE A 59 7.53 -11.93 8.92
CA ILE A 59 7.80 -12.43 7.55
C ILE A 59 7.89 -13.96 7.49
N ASP A 60 8.28 -14.62 8.58
CA ASP A 60 8.38 -16.07 8.61
C ASP A 60 7.01 -16.77 8.59
N ARG A 61 5.96 -16.05 8.97
CA ARG A 61 4.57 -16.51 8.94
C ARG A 61 3.92 -16.31 7.57
N TRP A 62 4.61 -15.65 6.63
CA TRP A 62 4.09 -15.36 5.29
C TRP A 62 4.34 -16.49 4.29
N PRO A 63 3.43 -16.68 3.31
CA PRO A 63 3.70 -17.50 2.13
C PRO A 63 4.98 -17.06 1.44
N ARG A 64 5.83 -18.02 1.04
CA ARG A 64 7.15 -17.73 0.46
C ARG A 64 7.08 -16.84 -0.78
N ASP A 65 6.07 -17.03 -1.61
CA ASP A 65 5.80 -16.30 -2.85
C ASP A 65 5.24 -14.88 -2.62
N GLU A 66 4.78 -14.56 -1.42
CA GLU A 66 4.27 -13.22 -1.04
C GLU A 66 5.23 -12.44 -0.12
N ARG A 67 6.34 -13.03 0.32
CA ARG A 67 7.34 -12.34 1.18
C ARG A 67 7.89 -11.06 0.55
N ASN A 68 7.90 -10.96 -0.79
CA ASN A 68 8.28 -9.74 -1.51
C ASN A 68 7.29 -8.57 -1.33
N LEU A 69 6.06 -8.85 -0.87
CA LEU A 69 5.04 -7.84 -0.56
C LEU A 69 5.13 -7.36 0.89
N PHE A 70 5.82 -8.10 1.76
CA PHE A 70 5.93 -7.82 3.20
C PHE A 70 6.36 -6.37 3.51
N PRO A 71 7.43 -5.81 2.89
CA PRO A 71 7.84 -4.44 3.19
C PRO A 71 6.74 -3.40 2.92
N LEU A 72 5.96 -3.60 1.85
CA LEU A 72 4.88 -2.68 1.47
C LEU A 72 3.70 -2.77 2.44
N VAL A 73 3.38 -3.96 2.97
CA VAL A 73 2.31 -4.13 3.96
C VAL A 73 2.74 -3.61 5.34
N ARG A 74 4.01 -3.79 5.73
CA ARG A 74 4.54 -3.16 6.94
C ARG A 74 4.40 -1.65 6.89
N GLU A 75 4.83 -1.05 5.79
CA GLU A 75 4.70 0.40 5.64
C GLU A 75 3.24 0.85 5.64
N LEU A 76 2.35 0.13 4.93
CA LEU A 76 0.92 0.43 4.97
C LEU A 76 0.41 0.50 6.42
N ARG A 77 0.81 -0.45 7.28
CA ARG A 77 0.44 -0.51 8.71
C ARG A 77 1.06 0.60 9.55
N GLU A 78 2.21 1.15 9.15
CA GLU A 78 2.86 2.27 9.85
C GLU A 78 2.18 3.61 9.55
N ILE A 79 1.51 3.74 8.40
CA ILE A 79 0.90 5.01 7.95
C ILE A 79 -0.63 5.07 8.13
N ILE A 80 -1.30 3.99 8.54
CA ILE A 80 -2.76 3.95 8.82
C ILE A 80 -3.05 3.52 10.25
#